data_AF-A0A846E5C5-F1
#
_entry.id   AF-A0A846E5C5-F1
#
_cell.length_a   1.000
_cell.length_b   1.000
_cell.length_c   1.000
_cell.angle_alpha   90.00
_cell.angle_beta   90.00
_cell.angle_gamma   90.00
#
_symmetry.space_group_name_H-M   'P 1'
#
loop_
_entity.id
_entity.type
_entity.pdbx_description
1 polymer ?
#
loop_
_entity_poly.entity_id
_entity_poly.type
_entity_poly.pdbx_seq_one_letter_code
_entity_poly.pdbx_strand_id
1 'polypeptide(L)'
;MLSSSYQKTTPIRASKIVHKSYILHPQARFVNEEVVCLIFGINFEDIYTVECWCYIVYVHGKGVSRFVSYADFPPIIGVGLPTARDRLKWRKRWSKSYDYRQKQYAPDWWAEFLHIQFSQATSEYDLQRWWHLLSLINFAFTNSILQQLQHSYQSKREGAGSRR
;
A
#
# COMPACT_ATOMS: atom_id res chain seq x y z
N MET A 1 29.46 -8.06 1.51
CA MET A 1 28.22 -7.34 1.19
C MET A 1 27.30 -7.45 2.40
N LEU A 2 27.00 -6.34 3.07
CA LEU A 2 26.31 -6.32 4.35
C LEU A 2 24.81 -6.58 4.13
N SER A 3 24.34 -7.74 4.60
CA SER A 3 22.92 -8.03 4.78
C SER A 3 22.39 -7.19 5.94
N SER A 4 21.82 -6.03 5.63
CA SER A 4 21.06 -5.24 6.59
C SER A 4 19.82 -6.05 7.01
N SER A 5 19.93 -6.72 8.15
CA SER A 5 18.76 -7.32 8.79
C SER A 5 17.92 -6.18 9.36
N TYR A 6 16.83 -5.85 8.68
CA TYR A 6 15.77 -5.00 9.23
C TYR A 6 15.06 -5.79 10.33
N GLN A 7 15.72 -5.89 11.49
CA GLN A 7 15.07 -6.30 12.72
C GLN A 7 14.12 -5.17 13.14
N LYS A 8 12.90 -5.59 13.43
CA LYS A 8 11.79 -4.74 13.83
C LYS A 8 12.11 -4.04 15.14
N THR A 9 12.58 -2.81 15.03
CA THR A 9 12.18 -1.76 15.95
C THR A 9 11.29 -0.87 15.11
N THR A 10 9.97 -1.08 15.12
CA THR A 10 9.08 0.01 14.73
C THR A 10 9.24 1.03 15.86
N PRO A 11 9.97 2.15 15.69
CA PRO A 11 9.92 3.18 16.69
C PRO A 11 8.44 3.53 16.87
N ILE A 12 7.97 3.57 18.11
CA ILE A 12 6.64 4.09 18.42
C ILE A 12 6.65 5.53 17.90
N ARG A 13 6.09 5.73 16.70
CA ARG A 13 6.09 7.00 15.98
C ARG A 13 4.67 7.51 15.92
N ALA A 14 4.51 8.80 16.16
CA ALA A 14 3.20 9.44 16.02
C ALA A 14 2.76 9.32 14.55
N SER A 15 1.50 8.92 14.34
CA SER A 15 0.92 8.97 12.99
C SER A 15 0.87 10.41 12.52
N LYS A 16 1.14 10.60 11.23
CA LYS A 16 1.09 11.91 10.56
C LYS A 16 -0.24 12.12 9.86
N ILE A 17 -1.17 11.17 9.97
CA ILE A 17 -2.49 11.22 9.35
C ILE A 17 -3.46 12.01 10.22
N VAL A 18 -4.10 13.03 9.64
CA VAL A 18 -5.09 13.88 10.31
C VAL A 18 -6.38 13.88 9.50
N HIS A 19 -7.51 13.58 10.15
CA HIS A 19 -8.82 13.68 9.52
C HIS A 19 -9.37 15.09 9.68
N LYS A 20 -9.58 15.79 8.55
CA LYS A 20 -10.05 17.19 8.52
C LYS A 20 -11.54 17.33 8.27
N SER A 21 -12.24 16.23 8.02
CA SER A 21 -13.67 16.24 7.69
C SER A 21 -14.45 15.38 8.68
N TYR A 22 -15.62 15.87 9.09
CA TYR A 22 -16.54 15.15 9.97
C TYR A 22 -17.03 13.84 9.35
N ILE A 23 -17.31 13.88 8.04
CA ILE A 23 -17.66 12.70 7.26
C ILE A 23 -16.37 12.11 6.68
N LEU A 24 -16.04 10.89 7.10
CA LEU A 24 -14.89 10.16 6.58
C LEU A 24 -15.23 9.51 5.24
N HIS A 25 -14.36 9.72 4.26
CA HIS A 25 -14.44 8.99 3.01
C HIS A 25 -14.23 7.49 3.28
N PRO A 26 -15.02 6.57 2.71
CA PRO A 26 -14.88 5.14 3.00
C PRO A 26 -13.47 4.56 2.74
N GLN A 27 -12.79 5.04 1.70
CA GLN A 27 -11.42 4.61 1.36
C GLN A 27 -10.34 5.29 2.23
N ALA A 28 -10.70 6.21 3.14
CA ALA A 28 -9.73 6.79 4.07
C ALA A 28 -9.06 5.73 4.96
N ARG A 29 -9.75 4.59 5.18
CA ARG A 29 -9.20 3.41 5.88
C ARG A 29 -7.97 2.79 5.20
N PHE A 30 -7.70 3.11 3.94
CA PHE A 30 -6.54 2.61 3.19
C PHE A 30 -5.37 3.60 3.16
N VAL A 31 -5.53 4.80 3.71
CA VAL A 31 -4.45 5.78 3.76
C VAL A 31 -3.38 5.29 4.73
N ASN A 32 -2.14 5.24 4.25
CA ASN A 32 -0.98 4.77 4.99
C ASN A 32 0.23 5.62 4.59
N GLU A 33 1.02 6.06 5.57
CA GLU A 33 2.23 6.86 5.34
C GLU A 33 3.30 6.11 4.53
N GLU A 34 3.38 4.78 4.63
CA GLU A 34 4.31 3.99 3.80
C GLU A 34 3.98 4.10 2.31
N VAL A 35 2.69 4.10 1.97
CA VAL A 35 2.23 4.32 0.60
C VAL A 35 2.53 5.76 0.16
N VAL A 36 2.40 6.74 1.07
CA VAL A 36 2.79 8.12 0.78
C VAL A 36 4.27 8.21 0.44
N CYS A 37 5.13 7.53 1.21
CA CYS A 37 6.57 7.45 0.91
C CYS A 37 6.81 6.87 -0.49
N LEU A 38 6.13 5.78 -0.86
CA LEU A 38 6.27 5.14 -2.17
C LEU A 38 5.75 6.04 -3.31
N ILE A 39 4.61 6.70 -3.15
CA ILE A 39 4.02 7.57 -4.17
C ILE A 39 4.94 8.76 -4.50
N PHE A 40 5.60 9.33 -3.49
CA PHE A 40 6.38 10.56 -3.65
C PHE A 40 7.90 10.38 -3.59
N GLY A 41 8.39 9.16 -3.31
CA GLY A 41 9.82 8.90 -3.17
C GLY A 41 10.46 9.67 -2.01
N ILE A 42 9.74 9.84 -0.91
CA ILE A 42 10.21 10.57 0.29
C ILE A 42 10.34 9.62 1.48
N ASN A 43 11.17 9.98 2.46
CA ASN A 43 11.25 9.23 3.71
C ASN A 43 10.07 9.55 4.61
N PHE A 44 9.82 8.68 5.59
CA PHE A 44 8.74 8.91 6.55
C PHE A 44 8.97 10.20 7.35
N GLU A 45 10.21 10.49 7.73
CA GLU A 45 10.63 11.67 8.50
C GLU A 45 10.29 12.95 7.74
N ASP A 46 10.39 12.91 6.42
CA ASP A 46 10.14 14.03 5.50
C ASP A 46 8.64 14.32 5.31
N ILE A 47 7.74 13.44 5.74
CA ILE A 47 6.29 13.74 5.77
C ILE A 47 6.03 14.74 6.89
N TYR A 48 5.37 15.86 6.62
CA TYR A 48 4.93 16.80 7.67
C TYR A 48 3.51 16.50 8.13
N THR A 49 2.59 16.25 7.18
CA THR A 49 1.21 15.86 7.47
C THR A 49 0.58 15.13 6.28
N VAL A 50 -0.36 14.23 6.58
CA VAL A 50 -1.25 13.57 5.61
C VAL A 50 -2.68 13.89 6.02
N GLU A 51 -3.31 14.84 5.34
CA GLU A 51 -4.64 15.30 5.70
C GLU A 51 -5.71 14.59 4.88
N CYS A 52 -6.57 13.84 5.56
CA CYS A 52 -7.73 13.18 4.99
C CYS A 52 -8.92 14.15 4.97
N TRP A 53 -9.21 14.73 3.81
CA TRP A 53 -10.39 15.56 3.54
C TRP A 53 -11.55 14.72 2.99
N CYS A 54 -12.75 15.28 2.88
CA CYS A 54 -13.96 14.54 2.52
C CYS A 54 -13.85 13.71 1.22
N TYR A 55 -13.08 14.18 0.23
CA TYR A 55 -12.96 13.52 -1.09
C TYR A 55 -11.52 13.31 -1.57
N ILE A 56 -10.53 13.85 -0.86
CA ILE A 56 -9.15 13.90 -1.30
C ILE A 56 -8.21 13.79 -0.10
N VAL A 57 -6.98 13.36 -0.35
CA VAL A 57 -5.91 13.36 0.64
C VAL A 57 -4.92 14.44 0.24
N TYR A 58 -4.59 15.33 1.17
CA TYR A 58 -3.53 16.30 0.98
C TYR A 58 -2.26 15.80 1.68
N VAL A 59 -1.16 15.74 0.95
CA VAL A 59 0.15 15.34 1.48
C VAL A 59 1.06 16.54 1.45
N HIS A 60 1.61 16.87 2.61
CA HIS A 60 2.63 17.89 2.79
C HIS A 60 3.86 17.26 3.43
N GLY A 61 5.00 17.45 2.79
CA GLY A 61 6.31 16.98 3.24
C GLY A 61 7.43 17.74 2.55
N LYS A 62 8.67 17.34 2.81
CA LYS A 62 9.85 17.94 2.20
C LYS A 62 9.79 17.81 0.67
N GLY A 63 9.68 18.94 -0.03
CA GLY A 63 9.58 18.97 -1.49
C GLY A 63 8.24 18.47 -2.05
N VAL A 64 7.24 18.18 -1.21
CA VAL A 64 5.94 17.64 -1.62
C VAL A 64 4.82 18.47 -1.01
N SER A 65 3.95 19.02 -1.86
CA SER A 65 2.69 19.64 -1.47
C SER A 65 1.64 19.32 -2.53
N ARG A 66 0.95 18.20 -2.38
CA ARG A 66 0.09 17.66 -3.45
C ARG A 66 -1.18 17.02 -2.90
N PHE A 67 -2.22 17.12 -3.71
CA PHE A 67 -3.47 16.40 -3.49
C PHE A 67 -3.45 15.07 -4.26
N VAL A 68 -3.87 14.00 -3.60
CA VAL A 68 -4.01 12.65 -4.18
C VAL A 68 -5.39 12.07 -3.89
N SER A 69 -5.84 11.19 -4.77
CA SER A 69 -7.13 10.52 -4.60
C SER A 69 -7.02 9.43 -3.56
N TYR A 70 -8.08 9.18 -2.79
CA TYR A 70 -8.18 7.95 -2.00
C TYR A 70 -8.08 6.67 -2.85
N ALA A 71 -8.39 6.75 -4.14
CA ALA A 71 -8.23 5.64 -5.08
C ALA A 71 -6.78 5.43 -5.56
N ASP A 72 -5.82 6.24 -5.10
CA ASP A 72 -4.39 6.01 -5.38
C ASP A 72 -3.77 5.05 -4.35
N PHE A 73 -4.44 4.83 -3.21
CA PHE A 73 -3.94 3.97 -2.13
C PHE A 73 -4.38 2.50 -2.32
N PRO A 74 -3.43 1.53 -2.19
CA PRO A 74 -3.75 0.11 -2.14
C PRO A 74 -4.47 -0.21 -0.83
N PRO A 75 -5.26 -1.29 -0.80
CA PRO A 75 -5.81 -1.75 0.46
C PRO A 75 -4.72 -2.31 1.38
N ILE A 76 -5.01 -2.29 2.68
CA ILE A 76 -4.13 -2.78 3.74
C ILE A 76 -4.86 -3.78 4.62
N ILE A 77 -4.12 -4.60 5.37
CA ILE A 77 -4.70 -5.49 6.39
C ILE A 77 -4.98 -4.72 7.68
N GLY A 78 -5.77 -5.30 8.59
CA GLY A 78 -6.12 -4.66 9.87
C GLY A 78 -7.27 -3.66 9.78
N VAL A 79 -7.73 -3.35 8.56
CA VAL A 79 -8.94 -2.56 8.29
C VAL A 79 -9.96 -3.42 7.51
N GLY A 80 -11.16 -2.87 7.29
CA GLY A 80 -12.19 -3.55 6.51
C GLY A 80 -11.74 -3.86 5.07
N LEU A 81 -11.98 -5.10 4.63
CA LEU A 81 -11.59 -5.60 3.30
C LEU A 81 -12.13 -4.71 2.16
N PRO A 82 -11.51 -4.78 0.97
CA PRO A 82 -12.01 -4.08 -0.22
C PRO A 82 -13.41 -4.53 -0.61
N THR A 83 -14.33 -3.58 -0.74
CA THR A 83 -15.68 -3.80 -1.26
C THR A 83 -15.69 -3.71 -2.79
N ALA A 84 -16.80 -4.12 -3.41
CA ALA A 84 -17.02 -3.92 -4.85
C ALA A 84 -16.95 -2.43 -5.24
N ARG A 85 -17.41 -1.53 -4.37
CA ARG A 85 -17.35 -0.08 -4.61
C ARG A 85 -15.92 0.45 -4.62
N ASP A 86 -15.05 -0.06 -3.74
CA ASP A 86 -13.63 0.32 -3.74
C ASP A 86 -12.95 -0.11 -5.04
N ARG A 87 -13.20 -1.37 -5.47
CA ARG A 87 -12.68 -1.89 -6.74
C ARG A 87 -13.13 -1.08 -7.95
N LEU A 88 -14.39 -0.65 -7.98
CA LEU A 88 -14.90 0.20 -9.05
C LEU A 88 -14.23 1.58 -9.07
N LYS A 89 -13.98 2.19 -7.90
CA LYS A 89 -13.27 3.47 -7.80
C LYS A 89 -11.84 3.37 -8.29
N TRP A 90 -11.13 2.30 -7.94
CA TRP A 90 -9.77 2.04 -8.44
C TRP A 90 -9.75 1.91 -9.96
N ARG A 91 -10.60 1.06 -10.55
CA ARG A 91 -10.69 0.92 -12.01
C ARG A 91 -11.00 2.23 -12.73
N LYS A 92 -11.94 3.02 -12.20
CA LYS A 92 -12.27 4.36 -12.74
C LYS A 92 -11.11 5.35 -12.64
N ARG A 93 -10.27 5.22 -11.62
CA ARG A 93 -9.08 6.05 -11.44
C ARG A 93 -8.02 5.66 -12.47
N TRP A 94 -7.71 4.38 -12.58
CA TRP A 94 -6.70 3.86 -13.51
C TRP A 94 -7.07 4.14 -14.97
N SER A 95 -8.35 3.97 -15.35
CA SER A 95 -8.81 4.28 -16.71
C SER A 95 -8.59 5.74 -17.13
N LYS A 96 -8.46 6.66 -16.17
CA LYS A 96 -8.17 8.09 -16.39
C LYS A 96 -6.67 8.40 -16.40
N SER A 97 -5.80 7.42 -16.19
CA SER A 97 -4.36 7.60 -16.28
C SER A 97 -3.95 7.94 -17.71
N TYR A 98 -2.99 8.86 -17.83
CA TYR A 98 -2.39 9.25 -19.10
C TYR A 98 -1.51 8.14 -19.69
N ASP A 99 -0.95 7.28 -18.83
CA ASP A 99 -0.19 6.12 -19.27
C ASP A 99 -1.16 5.02 -19.72
N TYR A 100 -1.11 4.70 -21.02
CA TYR A 100 -1.95 3.68 -21.64
C TYR A 100 -1.81 2.31 -20.96
N ARG A 101 -0.62 1.96 -20.46
CA ARG A 101 -0.39 0.70 -19.74
C ARG A 101 -1.07 0.68 -18.37
N GLN A 102 -1.21 1.84 -17.75
CA GLN A 102 -1.89 2.01 -16.45
C GLN A 102 -3.41 2.18 -16.58
N LYS A 103 -3.98 2.15 -17.79
CA LYS A 103 -5.45 2.26 -17.96
C LYS A 103 -6.22 1.05 -17.43
N GLN A 104 -5.54 -0.09 -17.30
CA GLN A 104 -6.14 -1.35 -16.89
C GLN A 104 -5.67 -1.85 -15.52
N TYR A 105 -4.47 -1.43 -15.09
CA TYR A 105 -3.77 -1.96 -13.92
C TYR A 105 -3.44 -0.85 -12.91
N ALA A 106 -3.17 -1.26 -11.68
CA ALA A 106 -2.66 -0.36 -10.67
C ALA A 106 -1.27 0.18 -11.04
N PRO A 107 -0.88 1.33 -10.51
CA PRO A 107 0.48 1.81 -10.63
C PRO A 107 1.50 0.83 -10.01
N ASP A 108 2.72 0.82 -10.53
CA ASP A 108 3.76 -0.15 -10.16
C ASP A 108 4.08 -0.15 -8.65
N TRP A 109 3.99 1.01 -7.98
CA TRP A 109 4.24 1.12 -6.54
C TRP A 109 3.24 0.32 -5.68
N TRP A 110 2.08 -0.10 -6.21
CA TRP A 110 1.21 -1.05 -5.51
C TRP A 110 1.86 -2.43 -5.36
N ALA A 111 2.56 -2.88 -6.40
CA ALA A 111 3.28 -4.15 -6.36
C ALA A 111 4.49 -4.05 -5.42
N GLU A 112 5.22 -2.93 -5.47
CA GLU A 112 6.31 -2.64 -4.54
C GLU A 112 5.83 -2.63 -3.09
N PHE A 113 4.71 -1.96 -2.80
CA PHE A 113 4.08 -1.98 -1.49
C PHE A 113 3.83 -3.41 -1.01
N LEU A 114 3.15 -4.24 -1.80
CA LEU A 114 2.86 -5.63 -1.42
C LEU A 114 4.12 -6.48 -1.23
N HIS A 115 5.15 -6.26 -2.04
CA HIS A 115 6.44 -6.94 -1.89
C HIS A 115 7.09 -6.59 -0.54
N ILE A 116 7.07 -5.31 -0.17
CA ILE A 116 7.55 -4.85 1.14
C ILE A 116 6.75 -5.54 2.25
N GLN A 117 5.42 -5.56 2.16
CA GLN A 117 4.57 -6.18 3.19
C GLN A 117 4.81 -7.69 3.33
N PHE A 118 4.98 -8.43 2.24
CA PHE A 118 5.38 -9.83 2.30
C PHE A 118 6.75 -10.00 2.97
N SER A 119 7.73 -9.19 2.60
CA SER A 119 9.08 -9.26 3.19
C SER A 119 9.06 -8.97 4.70
N GLN A 120 8.17 -8.09 5.15
CA GLN A 120 8.05 -7.65 6.54
C GLN A 120 7.10 -8.49 7.39
N ALA A 121 6.30 -9.38 6.77
CA ALA A 121 5.39 -10.25 7.50
C ALA A 121 6.14 -11.01 8.61
N THR A 122 5.62 -10.89 9.84
CA THR A 122 6.30 -11.38 11.05
C THR A 122 5.85 -12.78 11.47
N SER A 123 4.72 -13.25 10.94
CA SER A 123 4.18 -14.57 11.20
C SER A 123 3.57 -15.14 9.93
N GLU A 124 3.38 -16.46 9.90
CA GLU A 124 2.67 -17.12 8.80
C GLU A 124 1.23 -16.62 8.68
N TYR A 125 0.55 -16.38 9.80
CA TYR A 125 -0.81 -15.83 9.81
C TYR A 125 -0.86 -14.45 9.14
N ASP A 126 0.09 -13.57 9.46
CA ASP A 126 0.20 -12.24 8.85
C ASP A 126 0.47 -12.33 7.34
N LEU A 127 1.37 -13.23 6.94
CA LEU A 127 1.70 -13.50 5.54
C LEU A 127 0.48 -14.03 4.76
N GLN A 128 -0.30 -14.93 5.36
CA GLN A 128 -1.54 -15.46 4.79
C GLN A 128 -2.61 -14.37 4.62
N ARG A 129 -2.71 -13.41 5.54
CA ARG A 129 -3.65 -12.28 5.40
C ARG A 129 -3.30 -11.38 4.22
N TRP A 130 -2.02 -11.08 4.03
CA TRP A 130 -1.56 -10.35 2.85
C TRP A 130 -1.79 -11.13 1.56
N TRP A 131 -1.57 -12.44 1.57
CA TRP A 131 -1.86 -13.30 0.43
C TRP A 131 -3.36 -13.33 0.08
N HIS A 132 -4.21 -13.47 1.09
CA HIS A 132 -5.65 -13.39 0.91
C HIS A 132 -6.06 -12.03 0.34
N LEU A 133 -5.50 -10.93 0.84
CA LEU A 133 -5.74 -9.60 0.29
C LEU A 133 -5.34 -9.51 -1.19
N LEU A 134 -4.15 -10.00 -1.56
CA LEU A 134 -3.71 -10.07 -2.96
C LEU A 134 -4.71 -10.82 -3.84
N SER A 135 -5.28 -11.93 -3.36
CA SER A 135 -6.30 -12.68 -4.13
C SER A 135 -7.55 -11.85 -4.45
N LEU A 136 -7.93 -10.90 -3.57
CA LEU A 136 -9.08 -10.01 -3.76
C LEU A 136 -8.79 -8.85 -4.73
N ILE A 137 -7.50 -8.54 -4.95
CA ILE A 137 -7.06 -7.45 -5.82
C ILE A 137 -6.19 -7.92 -6.99
N ASN A 138 -6.20 -9.20 -7.33
CA ASN A 138 -5.36 -9.75 -8.41
C ASN A 138 -5.55 -9.02 -9.75
N PHE A 139 -6.76 -8.51 -10.01
CA PHE A 139 -7.10 -7.71 -11.18
C PHE A 139 -6.32 -6.41 -11.31
N ALA A 140 -5.68 -5.95 -10.23
CA ALA A 140 -4.85 -4.76 -10.21
C ALA A 140 -3.53 -4.97 -10.95
N PHE A 141 -3.16 -6.23 -11.26
CA PHE A 141 -1.83 -6.58 -11.72
C PHE A 141 -1.86 -7.41 -13.00
N THR A 142 -0.77 -7.34 -13.76
CA THR A 142 -0.51 -8.26 -14.87
C THR A 142 -0.08 -9.63 -14.37
N ASN A 143 -0.15 -10.66 -15.22
CA ASN A 143 0.32 -12.00 -14.87
C ASN A 143 1.79 -12.04 -14.44
N SER A 144 2.64 -11.22 -15.04
CA SER A 144 4.07 -11.15 -14.67
C SER A 144 4.27 -10.59 -13.26
N ILE A 145 3.57 -9.52 -12.91
CA ILE A 145 3.62 -8.93 -11.55
C ILE A 145 3.03 -9.92 -10.54
N LEU A 146 1.93 -10.60 -10.88
CA LEU A 146 1.38 -11.64 -10.02
C LEU A 146 2.41 -12.73 -9.75
N GLN A 147 3.07 -13.28 -10.77
CA GLN A 147 4.12 -14.29 -10.57
C GLN A 147 5.25 -13.82 -9.65
N GLN A 148 5.69 -12.56 -9.79
CA GLN A 148 6.70 -11.98 -8.89
C GLN A 148 6.23 -11.90 -7.44
N LEU A 149 4.98 -11.47 -7.22
CA LEU A 149 4.37 -11.42 -5.89
C LEU A 149 4.18 -12.82 -5.29
N GLN A 150 3.82 -13.81 -6.11
CA GLN A 150 3.72 -15.21 -5.71
C GLN A 150 5.06 -15.77 -5.25
N HIS A 151 6.12 -15.50 -6.01
CA HIS A 151 7.47 -15.90 -5.64
C HIS A 151 7.90 -15.26 -4.32
N SER A 152 7.66 -13.95 -4.14
CA SER A 152 7.94 -13.24 -2.87
C SER A 152 7.25 -13.89 -1.66
N TYR A 153 5.96 -14.22 -1.81
CA TYR A 153 5.20 -14.93 -0.78
C TYR A 153 5.80 -16.30 -0.46
N GLN A 154 6.12 -17.11 -1.48
CA GLN A 154 6.67 -18.46 -1.30
C GLN A 154 8.05 -18.43 -0.62
N SER A 155 8.97 -17.59 -1.10
CA SER A 155 10.30 -17.44 -0.51
C SER A 155 10.23 -17.02 0.96
N LYS A 156 9.33 -16.10 1.31
CA LYS A 156 9.13 -15.67 2.70
C LYS A 156 8.58 -16.81 3.57
N ARG A 157 7.62 -17.57 3.05
CA ARG A 157 7.00 -18.69 3.77
C ARG A 157 8.01 -19.80 4.08
N GLU A 158 8.84 -20.16 3.11
CA GLU A 158 9.90 -21.18 3.27
C GLU A 158 10.98 -20.72 4.25
N GLY A 159 11.42 -19.46 4.16
CA GLY A 159 12.36 -18.87 5.11
C GLY A 159 11.82 -18.75 6.54
N ALA A 160 10.50 -18.66 6.73
CA ALA A 160 9.85 -18.67 8.04
C ALA A 160 9.71 -20.09 8.63
N GLY A 161 9.55 -21.11 7.77
CA GLY A 161 9.48 -22.52 8.18
C GLY A 161 10.84 -23.11 8.57
N SER A 162 11.93 -22.66 7.95
CA SER A 162 13.29 -23.21 8.19
C SER A 162 13.98 -22.70 9.47
N ARG A 163 13.33 -21.86 10.27
CA ARG A 163 13.85 -21.32 11.56
C ARG A 163 13.18 -21.94 12.80
N ARG A 164 12.58 -23.11 12.67
CA ARG A 164 12.01 -23.88 13.79
C ARG A 164 12.85 -25.11 14.08
#